data_AF-A0A1B6G1L3-F1
#
_entry.id   AF-A0A1B6G1L3-F1
#
_cell.length_a   1.000
_cell.length_b   1.000
_cell.length_c   1.000
_cell.angle_alpha   90.00
_cell.angle_beta   90.00
_cell.angle_gamma   90.00
#
_symmetry.space_group_name_H-M   'P 1'
#
loop_
_entity.id
_entity.type
_entity.pdbx_description
1 polymer ?
#
loop_
_entity_poly.entity_id
_entity_poly.type
_entity_poly.pdbx_seq_one_letter_code
_entity_poly.pdbx_strand_id
1 'polypeptide(L)'
;WSFKKSSLGTYEMRRYAVAGQLEDLQKSVEFLSSSVDESNNLLTQIRNDYAEIKKQNLELQSENKKLNAQESGLECRLRNLEQYSRKNNIEISGIPQTPHEDVMAIVKDVGAAIGEKLEDNQVAAAHRVPSYKTARTPSIVVQFQSRQT
;
A
#
# COMPACT_ATOMS: atom_id res chain seq x y z
N TRP A 1 -87.00 -11.95 -36.81
CA TRP A 1 -85.82 -12.74 -37.21
C TRP A 1 -84.54 -11.89 -37.34
N SER A 2 -84.60 -10.64 -37.84
CA SER A 2 -83.43 -9.73 -37.91
C SER A 2 -82.79 -9.35 -36.57
N PHE A 3 -83.57 -9.06 -35.52
CA PHE A 3 -83.04 -8.62 -34.22
C PHE A 3 -82.14 -9.68 -33.53
N LYS A 4 -82.50 -10.97 -33.67
CA LYS A 4 -81.77 -12.09 -33.08
C LYS A 4 -80.47 -12.42 -33.84
N LYS A 5 -80.41 -12.16 -35.16
CA LYS A 5 -79.16 -12.24 -35.95
C LYS A 5 -78.21 -11.07 -35.64
N SER A 6 -78.75 -9.86 -35.43
CA SER A 6 -77.96 -8.69 -35.07
C SER A 6 -77.30 -8.82 -33.70
N SER A 7 -77.99 -9.36 -32.69
CA SER A 7 -77.40 -9.56 -31.37
C SER A 7 -76.31 -10.64 -31.41
N LEU A 8 -76.53 -11.78 -32.10
CA LEU A 8 -75.51 -12.82 -32.28
C LEU A 8 -74.21 -12.27 -32.88
N GLY A 9 -74.30 -11.44 -33.92
CA GLY A 9 -73.12 -10.81 -34.54
C GLY A 9 -72.36 -9.87 -33.60
N THR A 10 -73.05 -9.16 -32.69
CA THR A 10 -72.38 -8.32 -31.68
C THR A 10 -71.67 -9.13 -30.59
N TYR A 11 -72.21 -10.31 -30.22
CA TYR A 11 -71.55 -11.21 -29.27
C TYR A 11 -70.30 -11.86 -29.87
N GLU A 12 -70.37 -12.29 -31.14
CA GLU A 12 -69.21 -12.84 -31.83
C GLU A 12 -68.10 -11.79 -31.97
N MET A 13 -68.42 -10.56 -32.37
CA MET A 13 -67.42 -9.47 -32.42
C MET A 13 -66.76 -9.20 -31.06
N ARG A 14 -67.53 -9.14 -29.97
CA ARG A 14 -66.95 -8.98 -28.62
C ARG A 14 -66.06 -10.17 -28.24
N ARG A 15 -66.46 -11.39 -28.61
CA ARG A 15 -65.67 -12.60 -28.34
C ARG A 15 -64.34 -12.59 -29.09
N TYR A 16 -64.33 -12.18 -30.36
CA TYR A 16 -63.09 -12.02 -31.13
C TYR A 16 -62.18 -10.91 -30.56
N ALA A 17 -62.76 -9.79 -30.12
CA ALA A 17 -61.98 -8.70 -29.50
C ALA A 17 -61.32 -9.15 -28.19
N VAL A 18 -62.05 -9.88 -27.33
CA VAL A 18 -61.50 -10.43 -26.08
C VAL A 18 -60.43 -11.48 -26.36
N ALA A 19 -60.61 -12.32 -27.39
CA ALA A 19 -59.60 -13.30 -27.79
C ALA A 19 -58.28 -12.63 -28.24
N GLY A 20 -58.37 -11.54 -29.01
CA GLY A 20 -57.19 -10.77 -29.41
C GLY A 20 -56.46 -10.13 -28.22
N GLN A 21 -57.21 -9.55 -27.27
CA GLN A 21 -56.63 -8.99 -26.03
C GLN A 21 -55.95 -10.06 -25.17
N LEU A 22 -56.50 -11.28 -25.12
CA LEU A 22 -55.89 -12.41 -24.42
C LEU A 22 -54.60 -12.86 -25.09
N GLU A 23 -54.54 -12.86 -26.42
CA GLU A 23 -53.33 -13.18 -27.18
C GLU A 23 -52.22 -12.15 -26.94
N ASP A 24 -52.56 -10.86 -26.94
CA ASP A 24 -51.62 -9.78 -26.66
C ASP A 24 -51.12 -9.80 -25.21
N LEU A 25 -52.00 -10.17 -24.27
CA LEU A 25 -51.62 -10.37 -22.87
C LEU A 25 -50.70 -11.59 -22.71
N GLN A 26 -50.96 -12.69 -23.43
CA GLN A 26 -50.08 -13.85 -23.45
C GLN A 26 -48.66 -13.47 -23.92
N LYS A 27 -48.55 -12.75 -25.04
CA LYS A 27 -47.25 -12.27 -25.55
C LYS A 27 -46.53 -11.37 -24.53
N SER A 28 -47.28 -10.50 -23.85
CA SER A 28 -46.73 -9.62 -22.82
C SER A 28 -46.20 -10.41 -21.62
N VAL A 29 -46.92 -11.46 -21.19
CA VAL A 29 -46.50 -12.34 -20.09
C VAL A 29 -45.27 -13.17 -20.49
N GLU A 30 -45.22 -13.70 -21.71
CA GLU A 30 -44.05 -14.43 -22.23
C GLU A 30 -42.80 -13.53 -22.28
N PHE A 31 -42.96 -12.29 -22.74
CA PHE A 31 -41.88 -11.29 -22.74
C PHE A 31 -41.40 -10.98 -21.32
N LEU A 32 -42.33 -10.73 -20.38
CA LEU A 32 -41.99 -10.46 -18.99
C LEU A 32 -41.31 -11.67 -18.33
N SER A 33 -41.77 -12.89 -18.59
CA SER A 33 -41.13 -14.11 -18.08
C SER A 33 -39.68 -14.20 -18.55
N SER A 34 -39.45 -13.97 -19.85
CA SER A 34 -38.11 -13.99 -20.44
C SER A 34 -37.19 -12.94 -19.80
N SER A 35 -37.71 -11.73 -19.57
CA SER A 35 -36.97 -10.63 -18.93
C SER A 35 -36.65 -10.92 -17.45
N VAL A 36 -37.57 -11.58 -16.74
CA VAL A 36 -37.37 -12.03 -15.35
C VAL A 36 -36.29 -13.11 -15.29
N ASP A 37 -36.30 -14.06 -16.22
CA ASP A 37 -35.27 -15.12 -16.30
C ASP A 37 -33.88 -14.53 -16.58
N GLU A 38 -33.78 -13.58 -17.51
CA GLU A 38 -32.54 -12.85 -17.78
C GLU A 38 -32.05 -12.10 -16.53
N SER A 39 -32.96 -11.41 -15.83
CA SER A 39 -32.64 -10.71 -14.59
C SER A 39 -32.14 -11.65 -13.49
N ASN A 40 -32.76 -12.83 -13.35
CA ASN A 40 -32.33 -13.84 -12.39
C ASN A 40 -30.93 -14.40 -12.71
N ASN A 41 -30.62 -14.58 -13.99
CA ASN A 41 -29.30 -15.00 -14.44
C ASN A 41 -28.24 -13.94 -14.12
N LEU A 42 -28.51 -12.67 -14.41
CA LEU A 42 -27.63 -11.55 -14.07
C LEU A 42 -27.42 -11.43 -12.55
N LEU A 43 -28.48 -11.56 -11.75
CA LEU A 43 -28.36 -11.54 -10.29
C LEU A 43 -27.50 -12.68 -9.76
N THR A 44 -27.56 -13.85 -10.40
CA THR A 44 -26.71 -15.00 -10.03
C THR A 44 -25.26 -14.73 -10.38
N GLN A 45 -24.98 -14.17 -11.56
CA GLN A 45 -23.63 -13.77 -11.96
C GLN A 45 -23.05 -12.72 -11.00
N ILE A 46 -23.80 -11.66 -10.70
CA ILE A 46 -23.37 -10.61 -9.76
C ILE A 46 -23.06 -11.19 -8.38
N ARG A 47 -23.86 -12.14 -7.88
CA ARG A 47 -23.60 -12.80 -6.60
C ARG A 47 -22.29 -13.58 -6.62
N ASN A 48 -22.01 -14.30 -7.71
CA ASN A 48 -20.79 -15.08 -7.85
C ASN A 48 -19.56 -14.15 -7.94
N ASP A 49 -19.63 -13.11 -8.77
CA ASP A 49 -18.56 -12.13 -8.92
C ASP A 49 -18.28 -11.41 -7.60
N TYR A 50 -19.33 -11.03 -6.86
CA TYR A 50 -19.19 -10.40 -5.55
C TYR A 50 -18.51 -11.33 -4.54
N ALA A 51 -18.86 -12.62 -4.54
CA ALA A 51 -18.23 -13.59 -3.66
C ALA A 51 -16.74 -13.76 -3.97
N GLU A 52 -16.38 -13.82 -5.27
CA GLU A 52 -14.99 -13.94 -5.71
C GLU A 52 -14.18 -12.68 -5.40
N ILE A 53 -14.71 -11.49 -5.73
CA ILE A 53 -14.06 -10.21 -5.40
C ILE A 53 -13.84 -10.08 -3.89
N LYS A 54 -14.85 -10.46 -3.08
CA LYS A 54 -14.73 -10.42 -1.62
C LYS A 54 -13.62 -11.36 -1.12
N LYS A 55 -13.54 -12.56 -1.69
CA LYS A 55 -12.48 -13.53 -1.35
C LYS A 55 -11.09 -12.97 -1.71
N GLN A 56 -10.91 -12.49 -2.93
CA GLN A 56 -9.64 -11.91 -3.39
C GLN A 56 -9.25 -10.70 -2.54
N ASN A 57 -10.19 -9.86 -2.15
CA ASN A 57 -9.92 -8.71 -1.29
C ASN A 57 -9.40 -9.14 0.10
N LEU A 58 -10.00 -10.18 0.70
CA LEU A 58 -9.53 -10.72 1.98
C LEU A 58 -8.12 -11.33 1.87
N GLU A 59 -7.84 -12.03 0.78
CA GLU A 59 -6.51 -12.60 0.51
C GLU A 59 -5.46 -11.49 0.36
N LEU A 60 -5.75 -10.47 -0.47
CA LEU A 60 -4.88 -9.30 -0.67
C LEU A 60 -4.65 -8.53 0.63
N GLN A 61 -5.66 -8.34 1.47
CA GLN A 61 -5.50 -7.69 2.77
C GLN A 61 -4.59 -8.51 3.71
N SER A 62 -4.72 -9.83 3.69
CA SER A 62 -3.89 -10.73 4.49
C SER A 62 -2.43 -10.69 4.05
N GLU A 63 -2.20 -10.72 2.74
CA GLU A 63 -0.87 -10.63 2.15
C GLU A 63 -0.21 -9.27 2.43
N ASN A 64 -0.93 -8.16 2.26
CA ASN A 64 -0.43 -6.83 2.60
C ASN A 64 0.00 -6.74 4.07
N LYS A 65 -0.79 -7.30 4.99
CA LYS A 65 -0.40 -7.33 6.42
C LYS A 65 0.88 -8.11 6.66
N LYS A 66 1.05 -9.26 5.98
CA LYS A 66 2.27 -10.07 6.09
C LYS A 66 3.48 -9.32 5.53
N LEU A 67 3.34 -8.71 4.35
CA LEU A 67 4.40 -7.94 3.71
C LEU A 67 4.83 -6.75 4.58
N ASN A 68 3.88 -5.97 5.11
CA ASN A 68 4.19 -4.85 6.00
C ASN A 68 4.92 -5.31 7.28
N ALA A 69 4.53 -6.45 7.84
CA ALA A 69 5.22 -7.00 9.01
C ALA A 69 6.66 -7.44 8.69
N GLN A 70 6.86 -8.03 7.51
CA GLN A 70 8.19 -8.41 7.02
C GLN A 70 9.06 -7.17 6.76
N GLU A 71 8.51 -6.16 6.10
CA GLU A 71 9.18 -4.88 5.84
C GLU A 71 9.65 -4.23 7.14
N SER A 72 8.75 -4.07 8.12
CA SER A 72 9.11 -3.51 9.44
C SER A 72 10.18 -4.35 10.16
N GLY A 73 10.12 -5.67 10.04
CA GLY A 73 11.15 -6.57 10.58
C GLY A 73 12.51 -6.37 9.90
N LEU A 74 12.53 -6.20 8.59
CA LEU A 74 13.75 -5.94 7.81
C LEU A 74 14.33 -4.56 8.14
N GLU A 75 13.51 -3.51 8.24
CA GLU A 75 13.93 -2.18 8.67
C GLU A 75 14.58 -2.21 10.06
N CYS A 76 13.98 -2.94 11.01
CA CYS A 76 14.55 -3.12 12.33
C CYS A 76 15.94 -3.78 12.29
N ARG A 77 16.07 -4.87 11.51
CA ARG A 77 17.35 -5.55 11.31
C ARG A 77 18.39 -4.66 10.65
N LEU A 78 17.99 -3.88 9.64
CA LEU A 78 18.86 -2.93 8.95
C LEU A 78 19.37 -1.87 9.92
N ARG A 79 18.47 -1.23 10.70
CA ARG A 79 18.86 -0.27 11.74
C ARG A 79 19.84 -0.87 12.74
N ASN A 80 19.62 -2.12 13.18
CA ASN A 80 20.53 -2.79 14.09
C ASN A 80 21.91 -3.03 13.47
N LEU A 81 21.97 -3.41 12.19
CA LEU A 81 23.24 -3.56 11.47
C LEU A 81 23.97 -2.23 11.29
N GLU A 82 23.25 -1.16 10.97
CA GLU A 82 23.82 0.19 10.89
C GLU A 82 24.37 0.64 12.24
N GLN A 83 23.60 0.47 13.32
CA GLN A 83 24.06 0.77 14.68
C GLN A 83 25.29 -0.07 15.06
N TYR A 84 25.29 -1.36 14.71
CA TYR A 84 26.42 -2.25 14.97
C TYR A 84 27.67 -1.79 14.22
N SER A 85 27.54 -1.37 12.95
CA SER A 85 28.66 -0.84 12.15
C SER A 85 29.26 0.43 12.73
N ARG A 86 28.45 1.25 13.44
CA ARG A 86 28.87 2.51 14.07
C ARG A 86 29.28 2.36 15.52
N LYS A 87 29.30 1.12 16.05
CA LYS A 87 29.57 0.85 17.47
C LYS A 87 30.96 1.32 17.94
N ASN A 88 31.91 1.37 17.02
CA ASN A 88 33.27 1.86 17.28
C ASN A 88 33.49 3.29 16.75
N ASN A 89 32.41 4.00 16.40
CA ASN A 89 32.50 5.35 15.88
C ASN A 89 32.18 6.35 16.99
N ILE A 90 32.95 7.43 17.05
CA ILE A 90 32.68 8.60 17.89
C ILE A 90 32.46 9.80 16.98
N GLU A 91 31.41 10.57 17.27
CA GLU A 91 31.14 11.85 16.61
C GLU A 91 31.66 12.99 17.48
N ILE A 92 32.52 13.83 16.90
CA ILE A 92 33.05 15.04 17.52
C ILE A 92 32.41 16.23 16.80
N SER A 93 31.65 17.03 17.54
CA SER A 93 30.91 18.19 17.00
C SER A 93 31.40 19.50 17.62
N GLY A 94 31.10 20.62 16.97
CA GLY A 94 31.46 21.96 17.46
C GLY A 94 32.88 22.42 17.14
N ILE A 95 33.64 21.65 16.36
CA ILE A 95 34.96 22.05 15.86
C ILE A 95 34.79 22.85 14.56
N PRO A 96 35.19 24.13 14.51
CA PRO A 96 35.17 24.92 13.28
C PRO A 96 35.98 24.24 12.17
N GLN A 97 35.50 24.37 10.93
CA GLN A 97 36.21 23.83 9.78
C GLN A 97 37.25 24.83 9.30
N THR A 98 38.47 24.38 9.06
CA THR A 98 39.54 25.21 8.47
C THR A 98 39.94 24.69 7.09
N PRO A 99 40.40 25.57 6.18
CA PRO A 99 40.95 25.14 4.89
C PRO A 99 42.17 24.23 5.10
N HIS A 100 42.26 23.15 4.34
CA HIS A 100 43.36 22.17 4.40
C HIS A 100 43.58 21.57 5.81
N GLU A 101 42.51 21.33 6.56
CA GLU A 101 42.60 20.76 7.90
C GLU A 101 43.14 19.32 7.89
N ASP A 102 44.02 19.03 8.86
CA ASP A 102 44.39 17.67 9.20
C ASP A 102 43.44 17.14 10.28
N VAL A 103 42.45 16.36 9.84
CA VAL A 103 41.43 15.78 10.72
C VAL A 103 42.06 14.87 11.78
N MET A 104 43.14 14.16 11.46
CA MET A 104 43.79 13.25 12.42
C MET A 104 44.53 14.03 13.50
N ALA A 105 45.21 15.12 13.15
CA ALA A 105 45.83 16.02 14.12
C ALA A 105 44.78 16.63 15.07
N ILE A 106 43.64 17.09 14.53
CA ILE A 106 42.53 17.62 15.34
C ILE A 106 42.03 16.56 16.34
N VAL A 107 41.86 15.32 15.90
CA VAL A 107 41.40 14.22 16.77
C VAL A 107 42.41 13.95 17.90
N LYS A 108 43.71 13.97 17.60
CA LYS A 108 44.77 13.84 18.62
C LYS A 108 44.76 15.01 19.60
N ASP A 109 44.59 16.23 19.13
CA ASP A 109 44.50 17.43 19.96
C ASP A 109 43.29 17.37 20.90
N VAL A 110 42.14 16.92 20.40
CA VAL A 110 40.93 16.68 21.21
C VAL A 110 41.18 15.60 22.26
N GLY A 111 41.84 14.49 21.89
CA GLY A 111 42.26 13.45 22.83
C GLY A 111 43.15 14.02 23.94
N ALA A 112 44.18 14.77 23.56
CA ALA A 112 45.11 15.38 24.52
C ALA A 112 44.40 16.35 25.46
N ALA A 113 43.42 17.12 24.97
CA ALA A 113 42.62 18.04 25.77
C ALA A 113 41.77 17.32 26.83
N ILE A 114 41.37 16.07 26.58
CA ILE A 114 40.66 15.22 27.56
C ILE A 114 41.58 14.31 28.37
N GLY A 115 42.90 14.43 28.20
CA GLY A 115 43.91 13.67 28.95
C GLY A 115 44.28 12.32 28.33
N GLU A 116 43.80 12.00 27.13
CA GLU A 116 44.04 10.74 26.43
C GLU A 116 45.02 10.92 25.26
N LYS A 117 46.12 10.16 25.25
CA LYS A 117 47.05 10.19 24.12
C LYS A 117 46.65 9.14 23.09
N LEU A 118 46.20 9.62 21.92
CA LEU A 118 45.80 8.77 20.82
C LEU A 118 46.98 8.45 19.89
N GLU A 119 47.17 7.17 19.64
CA GLU A 119 48.14 6.64 18.68
C GLU A 119 47.48 6.41 17.31
N ASP A 120 48.25 6.53 16.23
CA ASP A 120 47.72 6.40 14.86
C ASP A 120 47.15 5.01 14.57
N ASN A 121 47.67 3.98 15.23
CA ASN A 121 47.19 2.61 15.10
C ASN A 121 45.89 2.32 15.88
N GLN A 122 45.34 3.29 16.61
CA GLN A 122 44.06 3.11 17.32
C GLN A 122 42.88 3.58 16.46
N VAL A 123 43.13 4.46 15.49
CA VAL A 123 42.12 5.01 14.59
C VAL A 123 42.18 4.26 13.26
N ALA A 124 41.02 3.78 12.80
CA ALA A 124 40.86 3.16 11.50
C ALA A 124 40.58 4.20 10.42
N ALA A 125 39.75 5.20 10.73
CA ALA A 125 39.42 6.29 9.83
C ALA A 125 38.94 7.52 10.61
N ALA A 126 39.27 8.72 10.14
CA ALA A 126 38.74 9.97 10.66
C ALA A 126 38.42 10.91 9.49
N HIS A 127 37.20 11.44 9.45
CA HIS A 127 36.77 12.34 8.38
C HIS A 127 35.62 13.25 8.83
N ARG A 128 35.45 14.38 8.15
CA ARG A 128 34.26 15.23 8.31
C ARG A 128 33.06 14.56 7.66
N VAL A 129 31.91 14.65 8.33
CA VAL A 129 30.62 14.22 7.79
C VAL A 129 29.79 15.45 7.46
N PRO A 130 29.26 15.57 6.22
CA PRO A 130 28.48 16.72 5.81
C PRO A 130 27.24 16.85 6.71
N SER A 131 26.98 18.08 7.15
CA SER A 131 25.75 18.40 7.88
C SER A 131 24.65 18.76 6.92
N TYR A 132 23.46 18.20 7.10
CA TYR A 132 22.25 18.63 6.38
C TYR A 132 21.83 20.07 6.74
N LYS A 133 22.28 20.59 7.90
CA LYS A 133 21.98 21.95 8.34
C LYS A 133 23.17 22.84 8.05
N THR A 134 23.03 23.76 7.10
CA THR A 134 24.10 24.70 6.70
C THR A 134 24.62 25.58 7.84
N ALA A 135 23.78 25.81 8.86
CA ALA A 135 24.16 26.58 10.05
C ALA A 135 25.05 25.79 11.05
N ARG A 136 25.20 24.48 10.89
CA ARG A 136 26.07 23.66 11.75
C ARG A 136 27.37 23.35 11.04
N THR A 137 28.47 23.54 11.76
CA THR A 137 29.78 23.06 11.33
C THR A 137 29.73 21.53 11.15
N PRO A 138 30.23 20.98 10.03
CA PRO A 138 30.30 19.54 9.81
C PRO A 138 31.02 18.83 10.96
N SER A 139 30.44 17.77 11.51
CA SER A 139 31.06 16.98 12.58
C SER A 139 32.21 16.13 12.03
N ILE A 140 33.14 15.73 12.90
CA ILE A 140 34.15 14.72 12.59
C ILE A 140 33.64 13.37 13.10
N VAL A 141 33.66 12.34 12.26
CA VAL A 141 33.46 10.96 12.69
C VAL A 141 34.79 10.24 12.71
N VAL A 142 35.10 9.63 13.85
CA VAL A 142 36.29 8.83 14.09
C VAL A 142 35.88 7.39 14.31
N GLN A 143 36.41 6.47 13.52
CA GLN A 143 36.23 5.03 13.69
C GLN A 143 37.48 4.45 14.36
N PHE A 144 37.31 3.77 15.49
CA PHE A 144 38.38 3.10 16.21
C PHE A 144 38.54 1.64 15.78
N GLN A 145 39.77 1.12 15.82
CA GLN A 145 40.07 -0.26 15.41
C GLN A 145 39.48 -1.31 16.35
N SER A 146 39.44 -1.02 17.65
CA SER A 146 38.93 -1.95 18.66
C SER A 146 38.18 -1.21 19.74
N ARG A 147 37.18 -1.86 20.30
CA ARG A 147 36.49 -1.44 21.52
C ARG A 147 36.85 -2.43 22.60
N GLN A 148 37.44 -1.96 23.68
CA GLN A 148 37.56 -2.74 24.92
C GLN A 148 36.25 -2.57 25.71
N THR A 149 35.67 -3.68 26.14
CA THR A 149 34.45 -3.74 26.95
C THR A 149 34.72 -4.47 28.24
#